data_AF-A0A928SWR0-F1
#
_entry.id   AF-A0A928SWR0-F1
#
_cell.length_a   1.000
_cell.length_b   1.000
_cell.length_c   1.000
_cell.angle_alpha   90.00
_cell.angle_beta   90.00
_cell.angle_gamma   90.00
#
_symmetry.space_group_name_H-M   'P 1'
#
loop_
_entity.id
_entity.type
_entity.pdbx_description
1 polymer ?
#
loop_
_entity_poly.entity_id
_entity_poly.type
_entity_poly.pdbx_seq_one_letter_code
_entity_poly.pdbx_strand_id
1 'polypeptide(L)'
;MTSSLVSELDRIHKTFGAKARREKKRLLRALCSVDARDLPRLCGLLEFLRAYPDDAEVLDLTRALISGLRAGVREQLADTGVPGSVCRYPYSYAVLQRLSRRFPGALEIDWDEFEDQARLSALLDLSFTAPEGEANEYWPYAWSDWLERTDSRRGSDLGFFLRLLETSGRSAVEQAALFELCDVPIRYALNQPGSARAEIEISDRAPCFQAEDLPKERFELRPEIEKPLRLPRALSCRRGEAVLDACTAALSSRLLEIHPLIYASPDDVLLVPFERGVSIVLAGVLPEHRAPLGASYFFMVLKNGVPAAYGPAAPLFGACELGINVFPEFRGGEIRFFYAQFMRLLHHAFGVELFYLTRYGMGEDNPDAIASGAFWFYRKLGFVPTNPKVEALARQEEARMSREPGHRSDRKTLRRLSRTEAVLDLSAGRRRPFDFGALGLAVSRSIAARHDGDRSAALRKASARARKALDVRDFARWTDDERASLERLALVLDLVPDLPSFSRSDKAALIRVIRGKGSPSEAEATRLLARHARFETALRQVAIASGER
;
A
#
# COMPACT_ATOMS: atom_id res chain seq x y z
N MET A 1 1.57 8.32 39.47
CA MET A 1 1.02 9.63 39.04
C MET A 1 0.95 9.75 37.51
N THR A 2 1.98 9.35 36.79
CA THR A 2 2.10 9.41 35.32
C THR A 2 1.01 8.63 34.56
N SER A 3 0.68 7.41 34.98
CA SER A 3 -0.43 6.61 34.40
C SER A 3 -1.82 7.27 34.55
N SER A 4 -2.00 8.10 35.59
CA SER A 4 -3.23 8.92 35.75
C SER A 4 -3.30 10.01 34.67
N LEU A 5 -2.17 10.70 34.42
CA LEU A 5 -2.10 11.78 33.44
C LEU A 5 -2.32 11.28 32.01
N VAL A 6 -1.75 10.14 31.63
CA VAL A 6 -1.99 9.50 30.32
C VAL A 6 -3.48 9.14 30.18
N SER A 7 -4.10 8.61 31.23
CA SER A 7 -5.52 8.27 31.24
C SER A 7 -6.43 9.51 31.17
N GLU A 8 -6.06 10.60 31.83
CA GLU A 8 -6.75 11.90 31.74
C GLU A 8 -6.66 12.47 30.32
N LEU A 9 -5.47 12.43 29.71
CA LEU A 9 -5.27 12.89 28.33
C LEU A 9 -6.09 12.07 27.34
N ASP A 10 -6.11 10.74 27.51
CA ASP A 10 -6.92 9.85 26.67
C ASP A 10 -8.42 10.18 26.72
N ARG A 11 -8.96 10.56 27.88
CA ARG A 11 -10.38 10.97 27.96
C ARG A 11 -10.70 12.23 27.17
N ILE A 12 -9.74 13.14 27.00
CA ILE A 12 -10.00 14.47 26.43
C ILE A 12 -9.35 14.73 25.07
N HIS A 13 -8.46 13.86 24.58
CA HIS A 13 -7.66 14.14 23.37
C HIS A 13 -8.51 14.43 22.13
N LYS A 14 -9.70 13.83 22.02
CA LYS A 14 -10.68 14.05 20.93
C LYS A 14 -11.72 15.14 21.21
N THR A 15 -11.66 15.81 22.37
CA THR A 15 -12.57 16.89 22.74
C THR A 15 -11.93 18.23 22.41
N PHE A 16 -12.64 19.12 21.75
CA PHE A 16 -12.10 20.43 21.34
C PHE A 16 -12.82 21.58 22.06
N GLY A 17 -12.30 22.80 21.89
CA GLY A 17 -12.80 24.01 22.54
C GLY A 17 -11.92 24.50 23.70
N ALA A 18 -12.19 25.73 24.16
CA ALA A 18 -11.28 26.47 25.03
C ALA A 18 -10.95 25.76 26.36
N LYS A 19 -11.92 25.06 26.97
CA LYS A 19 -11.71 24.30 28.21
C LYS A 19 -10.80 23.08 27.98
N ALA A 20 -11.11 22.26 26.97
CA ALA A 20 -10.32 21.07 26.65
C ALA A 20 -8.89 21.46 26.24
N ARG A 21 -8.73 22.52 25.44
CA ARG A 21 -7.42 23.05 25.04
C ARG A 21 -6.54 23.45 26.22
N ARG A 22 -7.09 24.20 27.19
CA ARG A 22 -6.34 24.56 28.42
C ARG A 22 -5.91 23.33 29.21
N GLU A 23 -6.80 22.35 29.31
CA GLU A 23 -6.52 21.12 30.04
C GLU A 23 -5.47 20.25 29.34
N LYS A 24 -5.54 20.10 28.02
CA LYS A 24 -4.50 19.42 27.22
C LYS A 24 -3.13 20.07 27.45
N LYS A 25 -3.03 21.40 27.42
CA LYS A 25 -1.77 22.11 27.71
C LYS A 25 -1.26 21.83 29.12
N ARG A 26 -2.14 21.81 30.13
CA ARG A 26 -1.77 21.46 31.51
C ARG A 26 -1.20 20.03 31.58
N LEU A 27 -1.89 19.07 30.98
CA LEU A 27 -1.49 17.66 30.96
C LEU A 27 -0.18 17.45 30.22
N LEU A 28 -0.02 18.02 29.02
CA LEU A 28 1.19 17.90 28.22
C LEU A 28 2.43 18.46 28.95
N ARG A 29 2.29 19.60 29.66
CA ARG A 29 3.40 20.14 30.47
C ARG A 29 3.72 19.31 31.72
N ALA A 30 2.73 18.58 32.26
CA ALA A 30 2.93 17.72 33.43
C ALA A 30 3.55 16.36 33.08
N LEU A 31 3.52 15.96 31.81
CA LEU A 31 4.10 14.71 31.31
C LEU A 31 5.61 14.84 31.14
N CYS A 32 6.37 14.89 32.24
CA CYS A 32 7.83 15.00 32.21
C CYS A 32 8.55 13.64 32.18
N SER A 33 7.95 12.60 32.75
CA SER A 33 8.44 11.23 32.74
C SER A 33 7.27 10.27 32.62
N VAL A 34 7.45 9.14 31.94
CA VAL A 34 6.37 8.19 31.64
C VAL A 34 6.92 6.80 31.83
N ASP A 35 6.13 5.95 32.49
CA ASP A 35 6.46 4.53 32.63
C ASP A 35 6.49 3.88 31.25
N ALA A 36 7.45 2.99 31.00
CA ALA A 36 7.58 2.30 29.73
C ALA A 36 6.27 1.63 29.30
N ARG A 37 5.50 1.06 30.26
CA ARG A 37 4.22 0.41 29.96
C ARG A 37 3.15 1.34 29.37
N ASP A 38 3.21 2.64 29.72
CA ASP A 38 2.23 3.64 29.29
C ASP A 38 2.67 4.32 27.96
N LEU A 39 3.91 4.10 27.53
CA LEU A 39 4.53 4.78 26.39
C LEU A 39 3.84 4.48 25.04
N PRO A 40 3.45 3.23 24.70
CA PRO A 40 2.70 2.94 23.48
C PRO A 40 1.37 3.69 23.41
N ARG A 41 0.65 3.75 24.53
CA ARG A 41 -0.61 4.47 24.64
C ARG A 41 -0.39 5.97 24.50
N LEU A 42 0.59 6.54 25.20
CA LEU A 42 0.90 7.96 25.08
C LEU A 42 1.32 8.33 23.66
N CYS A 43 2.15 7.54 22.99
CA CYS A 43 2.56 7.79 21.61
C CYS A 43 1.34 7.91 20.68
N GLY A 44 0.37 7.01 20.82
CA GLY A 44 -0.86 7.09 20.02
C GLY A 44 -1.67 8.36 20.27
N LEU A 45 -1.73 8.84 21.52
CA LEU A 45 -2.36 10.12 21.85
C LEU A 45 -1.61 11.31 21.26
N LEU A 46 -0.29 11.29 21.31
CA LEU A 46 0.56 12.35 20.76
C LEU A 46 0.49 12.38 19.23
N GLU A 47 0.40 11.22 18.56
CA GLU A 47 0.15 11.13 17.13
C GLU A 47 -1.18 11.79 16.75
N PHE A 48 -2.24 11.52 17.52
CA PHE A 48 -3.54 12.16 17.31
C PHE A 48 -3.47 13.68 17.55
N LEU A 49 -2.85 14.14 18.64
CA LEU A 49 -2.74 15.57 18.94
C LEU A 49 -1.86 16.33 17.95
N ARG A 50 -0.86 15.67 17.35
CA ARG A 50 -0.05 16.24 16.28
C ARG A 50 -0.85 16.38 14.97
N ALA A 51 -1.73 15.42 14.69
CA ALA A 51 -2.62 15.47 13.54
C ALA A 51 -3.79 16.46 13.74
N TYR A 52 -4.31 16.59 14.96
CA TYR A 52 -5.45 17.44 15.31
C TYR A 52 -5.11 18.42 16.45
N PRO A 53 -4.12 19.31 16.28
CA PRO A 53 -3.73 20.25 17.33
C PRO A 53 -4.80 21.32 17.49
N ASP A 54 -5.15 21.65 18.74
CA ASP A 54 -6.09 22.74 19.03
C ASP A 54 -5.53 24.11 18.63
N ASP A 55 -4.22 24.31 18.83
CA ASP A 55 -3.47 25.52 18.48
C ASP A 55 -1.96 25.19 18.36
N ALA A 56 -1.16 26.22 18.04
CA ALA A 56 0.28 26.09 17.88
C ALA A 56 0.99 25.56 19.15
N GLU A 57 0.54 26.01 20.32
CA GLU A 57 1.18 25.61 21.58
C GLU A 57 0.92 24.13 21.91
N VAL A 58 -0.28 23.61 21.64
CA VAL A 58 -0.53 22.15 21.76
C VAL A 58 0.39 21.37 20.82
N LEU A 59 0.53 21.81 19.56
CA LEU A 59 1.40 21.17 18.58
C LEU A 59 2.88 21.16 19.03
N ASP A 60 3.38 22.30 19.51
CA ASP A 60 4.76 22.45 19.95
C ASP A 60 5.06 21.59 21.19
N LEU A 61 4.16 21.58 22.18
CA LEU A 61 4.27 20.70 23.35
C LEU A 61 4.25 19.23 22.94
N THR A 62 3.37 18.84 22.02
CA THR A 62 3.31 17.46 21.50
C THR A 62 4.60 17.07 20.79
N ARG A 63 5.16 17.91 19.92
CA ARG A 63 6.43 17.66 19.22
C ARG A 63 7.60 17.57 20.21
N ALA A 64 7.65 18.45 21.19
CA ALA A 64 8.68 18.44 22.23
C ALA A 64 8.64 17.13 23.03
N LEU A 65 7.45 16.67 23.44
CA LEU A 65 7.30 15.40 24.12
C LEU A 65 7.79 14.24 23.26
N ILE A 66 7.30 14.12 22.01
CA ILE A 66 7.71 13.05 21.08
C ILE A 66 9.23 13.00 20.93
N SER A 67 9.88 14.16 20.72
CA SER A 67 11.33 14.24 20.61
C SER A 67 12.05 13.83 21.90
N GLY A 68 11.46 14.08 23.06
CA GLY A 68 12.00 13.72 24.37
C GLY A 68 11.81 12.24 24.75
N LEU A 69 11.00 11.46 24.01
CA LEU A 69 10.81 10.03 24.25
C LEU A 69 12.00 9.18 23.79
N ARG A 70 12.87 9.75 22.96
CA ARG A 70 14.10 9.11 22.49
C ARG A 70 15.03 8.85 23.68
N ALA A 71 15.21 7.57 23.99
CA ALA A 71 16.21 7.07 24.92
C ALA A 71 16.96 5.91 24.24
N GLY A 72 17.86 5.25 24.98
CA GLY A 72 18.45 3.98 24.54
C GLY A 72 17.40 2.93 24.17
N VAL A 73 17.84 1.90 23.47
CA VAL A 73 16.97 0.80 23.00
C VAL A 73 16.37 0.04 24.19
N ARG A 74 15.05 -0.19 24.15
CA ARG A 74 14.27 -0.84 25.21
C ARG A 74 13.55 -2.09 24.67
N GLU A 75 14.10 -3.26 24.94
CA GLU A 75 13.51 -4.56 24.51
C GLU A 75 12.09 -4.79 25.03
N GLN A 76 11.78 -4.33 26.24
CA GLN A 76 10.44 -4.45 26.84
C GLN A 76 9.32 -3.72 26.07
N LEU A 77 9.70 -2.91 25.07
CA LEU A 77 8.79 -2.22 24.16
C LEU A 77 8.78 -2.83 22.75
N ALA A 78 9.31 -4.05 22.59
CA ALA A 78 9.34 -4.75 21.31
C ALA A 78 7.99 -4.66 20.58
N ASP A 79 8.06 -4.40 19.29
CA ASP A 79 6.94 -4.40 18.34
C ASP A 79 5.86 -3.34 18.59
N THR A 80 6.14 -2.37 19.46
CA THR A 80 5.22 -1.25 19.74
C THR A 80 5.42 -0.05 18.81
N GLY A 81 6.56 0.01 18.10
CA GLY A 81 6.84 1.06 17.12
C GLY A 81 7.20 2.45 17.67
N VAL A 82 7.33 2.58 18.99
CA VAL A 82 7.56 3.86 19.68
C VAL A 82 9.05 4.25 19.68
N PRO A 83 9.40 5.53 19.91
CA PRO A 83 10.80 5.93 20.03
C PRO A 83 11.57 5.08 21.04
N GLY A 84 12.73 4.57 20.62
CA GLY A 84 13.61 3.70 21.42
C GLY A 84 13.13 2.26 21.59
N SER A 85 12.10 1.80 20.88
CA SER A 85 11.75 0.37 20.83
C SER A 85 12.52 -0.39 19.74
N VAL A 86 12.26 -1.69 19.64
CA VAL A 86 12.73 -2.56 18.55
C VAL A 86 11.51 -3.14 17.84
N CYS A 87 11.60 -3.31 16.52
CA CYS A 87 10.65 -4.06 15.72
C CYS A 87 11.35 -5.31 15.17
N ARG A 88 10.72 -6.48 15.30
CA ARG A 88 11.20 -7.74 14.71
C ARG A 88 10.26 -8.16 13.58
N TYR A 89 10.78 -8.21 12.35
CA TYR A 89 9.96 -8.51 11.18
C TYR A 89 10.82 -8.99 10.01
N PRO A 90 10.35 -9.95 9.19
CA PRO A 90 11.02 -10.34 7.96
C PRO A 90 10.68 -9.36 6.82
N TYR A 91 11.31 -8.17 6.83
CA TYR A 91 11.02 -7.15 5.82
C TYR A 91 11.47 -7.58 4.41
N SER A 92 10.72 -7.17 3.38
CA SER A 92 11.10 -7.38 1.98
C SER A 92 12.44 -6.74 1.63
N TYR A 93 13.17 -7.34 0.68
CA TYR A 93 14.50 -6.92 0.26
C TYR A 93 14.60 -5.42 -0.09
N ALA A 94 13.65 -4.91 -0.89
CA ALA A 94 13.64 -3.50 -1.30
C ALA A 94 13.39 -2.54 -0.12
N VAL A 95 12.64 -2.96 0.90
CA VAL A 95 12.44 -2.17 2.12
C VAL A 95 13.70 -2.19 2.97
N LEU A 96 14.39 -3.32 3.08
CA LEU A 96 15.68 -3.40 3.78
C LEU A 96 16.74 -2.53 3.14
N GLN A 97 16.83 -2.50 1.81
CA GLN A 97 17.71 -1.59 1.10
C GLN A 97 17.39 -0.12 1.43
N ARG A 98 16.10 0.26 1.42
CA ARG A 98 15.67 1.64 1.73
C ARG A 98 15.96 2.01 3.19
N LEU A 99 15.55 1.19 4.13
CA LEU A 99 15.74 1.44 5.56
C LEU A 99 17.22 1.44 5.95
N SER A 100 18.04 0.53 5.41
CA SER A 100 19.49 0.47 5.70
C SER A 100 20.23 1.70 5.20
N ARG A 101 19.83 2.26 4.05
CA ARG A 101 20.36 3.56 3.56
C ARG A 101 19.89 4.72 4.43
N ARG A 102 18.62 4.71 4.84
CA ARG A 102 18.00 5.82 5.59
C ARG A 102 18.43 5.87 7.07
N PHE A 103 18.65 4.72 7.68
CA PHE A 103 19.02 4.52 9.08
C PHE A 103 20.23 3.57 9.21
N PRO A 104 21.44 4.00 8.81
CA PRO A 104 22.62 3.16 8.87
C PRO A 104 22.85 2.61 10.29
N GLY A 105 23.07 1.30 10.40
CA GLY A 105 23.30 0.60 11.68
C GLY A 105 22.07 0.40 12.55
N ALA A 106 20.87 0.77 12.11
CA ALA A 106 19.63 0.53 12.88
C ALA A 106 19.02 -0.86 12.63
N LEU A 107 19.39 -1.53 11.54
CA LEU A 107 18.86 -2.83 11.14
C LEU A 107 19.95 -3.89 11.15
N GLU A 108 19.64 -5.05 11.72
CA GLU A 108 20.51 -6.22 11.74
C GLU A 108 19.70 -7.51 11.66
N ILE A 109 20.32 -8.60 11.18
CA ILE A 109 19.72 -9.94 11.24
C ILE A 109 19.51 -10.34 12.70
N ASP A 110 18.31 -10.82 13.04
CA ASP A 110 18.02 -11.37 14.36
C ASP A 110 18.39 -12.86 14.38
N TRP A 111 19.68 -13.15 14.53
CA TRP A 111 20.20 -14.52 14.50
C TRP A 111 19.59 -15.43 15.56
N ASP A 112 19.18 -14.87 16.70
CA ASP A 112 18.54 -15.61 17.80
C ASP A 112 17.16 -16.16 17.39
N GLU A 113 16.46 -15.46 16.49
CA GLU A 113 15.14 -15.85 15.97
C GLU A 113 15.22 -16.57 14.61
N PHE A 114 16.43 -16.71 14.03
CA PHE A 114 16.61 -17.31 12.71
C PHE A 114 16.87 -18.83 12.78
N GLU A 115 15.79 -19.60 12.82
CA GLU A 115 15.84 -21.06 12.95
C GLU A 115 16.21 -21.79 11.65
N ASP A 116 15.73 -21.32 10.48
CA ASP A 116 15.84 -22.03 9.20
C ASP A 116 17.10 -21.63 8.39
N GLN A 117 18.26 -22.03 8.90
CA GLN A 117 19.56 -21.81 8.26
C GLN A 117 19.68 -22.48 6.87
N ALA A 118 18.84 -23.49 6.58
CA ALA A 118 18.85 -24.19 5.30
C ALA A 118 18.35 -23.29 4.16
N ARG A 119 17.37 -22.42 4.42
CA ARG A 119 16.92 -21.44 3.42
C ARG A 119 18.02 -20.43 3.08
N LEU A 120 18.79 -20.00 4.07
CA LEU A 120 19.91 -19.10 3.84
C LEU A 120 21.04 -19.79 3.08
N SER A 121 21.34 -21.06 3.41
CA SER A 121 22.30 -21.87 2.66
C SER A 121 21.90 -21.99 1.17
N ALA A 122 20.63 -22.22 0.86
CA ALA A 122 20.16 -22.28 -0.53
C ALA A 122 20.32 -20.95 -1.30
N LEU A 123 20.18 -19.81 -0.61
CA LEU A 123 20.46 -18.49 -1.20
C LEU A 123 21.95 -18.31 -1.49
N LEU A 124 22.79 -18.77 -0.55
CA LEU A 124 24.23 -18.67 -0.65
C LEU A 124 24.77 -19.54 -1.78
N ASP A 125 24.25 -20.75 -2.00
CA ASP A 125 24.60 -21.60 -3.16
C ASP A 125 24.46 -20.87 -4.50
N LEU A 126 23.45 -20.01 -4.61
CA LEU A 126 23.19 -19.25 -5.83
C LEU A 126 24.10 -18.02 -5.95
N SER A 127 24.64 -17.53 -4.85
CA SER A 127 25.33 -16.23 -4.79
C SER A 127 26.84 -16.35 -4.60
N PHE A 128 27.29 -17.47 -4.03
CA PHE A 128 28.69 -17.79 -3.78
C PHE A 128 29.43 -18.19 -5.06
N THR A 129 30.73 -18.00 -5.03
CA THR A 129 31.64 -18.57 -6.03
C THR A 129 31.69 -20.10 -5.89
N ALA A 130 32.12 -20.82 -6.93
CA ALA A 130 32.14 -22.28 -6.89
C ALA A 130 32.87 -22.88 -5.67
N PRO A 131 34.06 -22.37 -5.23
CA PRO A 131 34.71 -22.86 -4.01
C PRO A 131 33.94 -22.57 -2.72
N GLU A 132 33.26 -21.42 -2.64
CA GLU A 132 32.41 -21.07 -1.50
C GLU A 132 31.14 -21.95 -1.48
N GLY A 133 30.61 -22.31 -2.64
CA GLY A 133 29.50 -23.27 -2.77
C GLY A 133 29.89 -24.69 -2.33
N GLU A 134 31.09 -25.17 -2.68
CA GLU A 134 31.60 -26.43 -2.14
C GLU A 134 31.74 -26.37 -0.61
N ALA A 135 32.22 -25.25 -0.07
CA ALA A 135 32.31 -25.06 1.38
C ALA A 135 30.94 -25.05 2.07
N ASN A 136 29.92 -24.50 1.42
CA ASN A 136 28.53 -24.46 1.92
C ASN A 136 27.99 -25.86 2.22
N GLU A 137 28.29 -26.86 1.38
CA GLU A 137 27.85 -28.25 1.58
C GLU A 137 28.44 -28.89 2.85
N TYR A 138 29.65 -28.50 3.24
CA TYR A 138 30.38 -29.09 4.35
C TYR A 138 30.43 -28.21 5.61
N TRP A 139 29.88 -26.99 5.57
CA TRP A 139 29.92 -26.05 6.68
C TRP A 139 28.99 -26.50 7.81
N PRO A 140 29.52 -26.89 9.00
CA PRO A 140 28.71 -27.50 10.06
C PRO A 140 28.18 -26.48 11.08
N TYR A 141 28.47 -25.18 10.89
CA TYR A 141 28.19 -24.11 11.86
C TYR A 141 27.14 -23.13 11.33
N ALA A 142 26.72 -22.18 12.16
CA ALA A 142 25.80 -21.12 11.73
C ALA A 142 26.46 -20.18 10.72
N TRP A 143 25.66 -19.50 9.89
CA TRP A 143 26.17 -18.50 8.96
C TRP A 143 26.75 -17.26 9.63
N SER A 144 26.29 -16.94 10.85
CA SER A 144 26.91 -15.91 11.70
C SER A 144 28.39 -16.22 11.96
N ASP A 145 28.74 -17.47 12.28
CA ASP A 145 30.12 -17.89 12.53
C ASP A 145 31.00 -17.75 11.28
N TRP A 146 30.45 -18.00 10.09
CA TRP A 146 31.16 -17.81 8.83
C TRP A 146 31.51 -16.34 8.60
N LEU A 147 30.56 -15.43 8.83
CA LEU A 147 30.77 -13.99 8.68
C LEU A 147 31.82 -13.46 9.66
N GLU A 148 31.78 -13.92 10.91
CA GLU A 148 32.77 -13.56 11.92
C GLU A 148 34.19 -14.01 11.54
N ARG A 149 34.34 -15.22 11.00
CA ARG A 149 35.65 -15.81 10.65
C ARG A 149 36.27 -15.24 9.38
N THR A 150 35.45 -14.77 8.45
CA THR A 150 35.93 -14.26 7.16
C THR A 150 36.21 -12.76 7.17
N ASP A 151 35.76 -12.03 8.19
CA ASP A 151 35.73 -10.55 8.23
C ASP A 151 35.22 -9.95 6.90
N SER A 152 34.33 -10.68 6.23
CA SER A 152 33.83 -10.36 4.90
C SER A 152 32.83 -9.20 4.91
N ARG A 153 32.39 -8.79 6.10
CA ARG A 153 31.45 -7.69 6.30
C ARG A 153 32.14 -6.33 6.28
N ARG A 154 31.74 -5.48 5.35
CA ARG A 154 31.88 -4.03 5.49
C ARG A 154 30.65 -3.49 6.22
N GLY A 155 30.70 -3.37 7.54
CA GLY A 155 29.55 -2.92 8.36
C GLY A 155 28.81 -4.07 9.04
N SER A 156 27.50 -4.19 8.81
CA SER A 156 26.61 -5.20 9.41
C SER A 156 26.53 -6.52 8.62
N ASP A 157 26.02 -7.57 9.26
CA ASP A 157 25.76 -8.87 8.63
C ASP A 157 24.65 -8.73 7.59
N LEU A 158 23.56 -8.03 7.93
CA LEU A 158 22.54 -7.64 6.96
C LEU A 158 23.15 -6.91 5.76
N GLY A 159 24.07 -5.96 6.01
CA GLY A 159 24.75 -5.21 4.97
C GLY A 159 25.58 -6.11 4.03
N PHE A 160 26.14 -7.20 4.54
CA PHE A 160 26.82 -8.21 3.72
C PHE A 160 25.85 -8.89 2.75
N PHE A 161 24.74 -9.46 3.24
CA PHE A 161 23.78 -10.16 2.39
C PHE A 161 23.11 -9.25 1.35
N LEU A 162 22.79 -8.01 1.74
CA LEU A 162 22.21 -7.05 0.80
C LEU A 162 23.16 -6.78 -0.38
N ARG A 163 24.46 -6.60 -0.09
CA ARG A 163 25.50 -6.39 -1.12
C ARG A 163 25.75 -7.65 -1.95
N LEU A 164 25.77 -8.82 -1.33
CA LEU A 164 25.98 -10.09 -2.02
C LEU A 164 24.95 -10.26 -3.15
N LEU A 165 23.67 -10.00 -2.86
CA LEU A 165 22.60 -10.04 -3.85
C LEU A 165 22.71 -8.92 -4.89
N GLU A 166 23.02 -7.69 -4.47
CA GLU A 166 23.21 -6.55 -5.36
C GLU A 166 24.30 -6.81 -6.40
N THR A 167 25.38 -7.51 -6.01
CA THR A 167 26.51 -7.84 -6.89
C THR A 167 26.35 -9.17 -7.66
N SER A 168 25.26 -9.90 -7.46
CA SER A 168 25.07 -11.24 -8.03
C SER A 168 24.80 -11.27 -9.55
N GLY A 169 24.59 -10.11 -10.18
CA GLY A 169 24.26 -9.99 -11.60
C GLY A 169 22.81 -10.38 -11.96
N ARG A 170 22.00 -10.77 -10.97
CA ARG A 170 20.57 -11.09 -11.14
C ARG A 170 19.73 -9.82 -11.28
N SER A 171 18.56 -9.95 -11.89
CA SER A 171 17.59 -8.85 -11.96
C SER A 171 17.06 -8.48 -10.56
N ALA A 172 16.61 -7.23 -10.39
CA ALA A 172 16.07 -6.77 -9.10
C ALA A 172 14.90 -7.63 -8.58
N VAL A 173 14.08 -8.15 -9.50
CA VAL A 173 12.96 -9.06 -9.18
C VAL A 173 13.47 -10.40 -8.63
N GLU A 174 14.52 -10.97 -9.24
CA GLU A 174 15.13 -12.21 -8.76
C GLU A 174 15.83 -12.01 -7.41
N GLN A 175 16.55 -10.90 -7.23
CA GLN A 175 17.19 -10.56 -5.95
C GLN A 175 16.15 -10.49 -4.81
N ALA A 176 15.04 -9.79 -5.04
CA ALA A 176 13.97 -9.67 -4.05
C ALA A 176 13.33 -11.03 -3.75
N ALA A 177 12.96 -11.79 -4.78
CA ALA A 177 12.34 -13.11 -4.61
C ALA A 177 13.24 -14.10 -3.86
N LEU A 178 14.54 -14.10 -4.16
CA LEU A 178 15.51 -14.96 -3.51
C LEU A 178 15.68 -14.64 -2.02
N PHE A 179 15.76 -13.36 -1.67
CA PHE A 179 15.84 -12.94 -0.27
C PHE A 179 14.54 -13.23 0.50
N GLU A 180 13.39 -12.94 -0.10
CA GLU A 180 12.07 -13.16 0.52
C GLU A 180 11.81 -14.64 0.80
N LEU A 181 12.31 -15.56 -0.03
CA LEU A 181 12.24 -17.00 0.23
C LEU A 181 13.02 -17.41 1.50
N CYS A 182 14.01 -16.64 1.93
CA CYS A 182 14.77 -16.93 3.14
C CYS A 182 14.04 -16.59 4.43
N ASP A 183 13.04 -15.70 4.38
CA ASP A 183 12.25 -15.29 5.55
C ASP A 183 13.13 -14.83 6.73
N VAL A 184 14.18 -14.05 6.42
CA VAL A 184 15.19 -13.64 7.40
C VAL A 184 14.58 -12.66 8.41
N PRO A 185 14.55 -12.99 9.72
CA PRO A 185 14.03 -12.09 10.74
C PRO A 185 14.99 -10.93 10.92
N ILE A 186 14.46 -9.70 10.88
CA ILE A 186 15.24 -8.48 11.00
C ILE A 186 14.86 -7.73 12.26
N ARG A 187 15.89 -7.42 13.04
CA ARG A 187 15.81 -6.55 14.20
C ARG A 187 16.04 -5.10 13.77
N TYR A 188 15.01 -4.26 13.92
CA TYR A 188 15.06 -2.84 13.60
C TYR A 188 14.95 -1.97 14.87
N ALA A 189 16.05 -1.34 15.27
CA ALA A 189 16.12 -0.44 16.41
C ALA A 189 15.59 0.96 16.06
N LEU A 190 14.53 1.40 16.74
CA LEU A 190 13.87 2.68 16.47
C LEU A 190 14.48 3.84 17.30
N ASN A 191 15.80 3.95 17.26
CA ASN A 191 16.57 4.91 18.08
C ASN A 191 17.09 6.13 17.30
N GLN A 192 16.78 6.24 16.00
CA GLN A 192 17.20 7.35 15.14
C GLN A 192 16.03 8.30 14.84
N PRO A 193 16.26 9.61 14.62
CA PRO A 193 15.17 10.54 14.33
C PRO A 193 14.35 10.14 13.10
N GLY A 194 13.05 9.94 13.31
CA GLY A 194 12.11 9.59 12.24
C GLY A 194 12.04 8.08 11.93
N SER A 195 12.72 7.24 12.71
CA SER A 195 12.57 5.78 12.60
C SER A 195 11.27 5.30 13.25
N ALA A 196 10.81 5.98 14.31
CA ALA A 196 9.64 5.59 15.09
C ALA A 196 8.34 6.26 14.60
N ARG A 197 7.22 5.55 14.78
CA ARG A 197 5.92 5.94 14.22
C ARG A 197 5.46 7.35 14.57
N ALA A 198 5.67 7.75 15.82
CA ALA A 198 5.25 9.05 16.34
C ALA A 198 6.13 10.20 15.84
N GLU A 199 7.31 9.95 15.30
CA GLU A 199 8.22 10.98 14.80
C GLU A 199 7.99 11.34 13.33
N ILE A 200 7.34 10.45 12.58
CA ILE A 200 7.25 10.56 11.13
C ILE A 200 6.30 11.70 10.73
N GLU A 201 6.79 12.61 9.91
CA GLU A 201 6.04 13.76 9.43
C GLU A 201 6.36 14.01 7.95
N ILE A 202 5.30 14.15 7.13
CA ILE A 202 5.36 14.44 5.71
C ILE A 202 4.57 15.74 5.47
N SER A 203 5.19 16.88 5.78
CA SER A 203 4.53 18.18 5.72
C SER A 203 5.03 19.01 4.54
N ASP A 204 4.10 19.64 3.80
CA ASP A 204 4.40 20.65 2.77
C ASP A 204 3.73 22.00 3.03
N ARG A 205 2.97 22.10 4.13
CA ARG A 205 2.02 23.19 4.42
C ARG A 205 1.94 23.51 5.90
N ALA A 206 1.40 24.68 6.20
CA ALA A 206 1.07 25.08 7.57
C ALA A 206 -0.03 24.16 8.15
N PRO A 207 0.01 23.87 9.47
CA PRO A 207 -0.97 23.01 10.11
C PRO A 207 -2.36 23.66 10.14
N CYS A 208 -3.39 22.84 9.94
CA CYS A 208 -4.77 23.20 10.19
C CYS A 208 -5.12 22.91 11.66
N PHE A 209 -5.42 23.94 12.44
CA PHE A 209 -5.82 23.79 13.85
C PHE A 209 -7.28 23.36 13.97
N GLN A 210 -7.56 22.53 14.96
CA GLN A 210 -8.90 22.00 15.23
C GLN A 210 -9.54 22.76 16.40
N ALA A 211 -10.37 23.75 16.08
CA ALA A 211 -11.04 24.58 17.07
C ALA A 211 -12.34 23.96 17.63
N GLU A 212 -13.05 23.22 16.80
CA GLU A 212 -14.36 22.63 17.08
C GLU A 212 -14.30 21.10 17.07
N ASP A 213 -15.38 20.42 17.47
CA ASP A 213 -15.43 18.97 17.40
C ASP A 213 -15.39 18.46 15.96
N LEU A 214 -14.88 17.23 15.77
CA LEU A 214 -14.82 16.63 14.44
C LEU A 214 -16.25 16.43 13.88
N PRO A 215 -16.51 16.79 12.61
CA PRO A 215 -17.80 16.62 11.98
C PRO A 215 -18.24 15.16 12.02
N LYS A 216 -19.44 14.94 12.54
CA LYS A 216 -20.10 13.63 12.59
C LYS A 216 -21.11 13.45 11.45
N GLU A 217 -21.36 14.52 10.70
CA GLU A 217 -22.37 14.57 9.66
C GLU A 217 -22.12 13.53 8.57
N ARG A 218 -23.21 13.01 8.03
CA ARG A 218 -23.19 12.15 6.85
C ARG A 218 -23.24 13.05 5.64
N PHE A 219 -22.39 12.79 4.66
CA PHE A 219 -22.45 13.44 3.37
C PHE A 219 -22.52 12.37 2.28
N GLU A 220 -23.10 12.72 1.15
CA GLU A 220 -23.19 11.83 -0.01
C GLU A 220 -21.82 11.75 -0.70
N LEU A 221 -21.32 10.54 -0.95
CA LEU A 221 -20.01 10.35 -1.57
C LEU A 221 -19.96 10.86 -3.01
N ARG A 222 -21.04 10.69 -3.79
CA ARG A 222 -21.05 11.01 -5.22
C ARG A 222 -20.72 12.49 -5.50
N PRO A 223 -21.44 13.47 -4.92
CA PRO A 223 -21.12 14.89 -5.14
C PRO A 223 -19.67 15.25 -4.76
N GLU A 224 -19.15 14.66 -3.68
CA GLU A 224 -17.76 14.89 -3.24
C GLU A 224 -16.73 14.29 -4.20
N ILE A 225 -16.98 13.10 -4.75
CA ILE A 225 -16.08 12.46 -5.72
C ILE A 225 -16.07 13.22 -7.05
N GLU A 226 -17.22 13.69 -7.50
CA GLU A 226 -17.38 14.42 -8.76
C GLU A 226 -16.87 15.88 -8.67
N LYS A 227 -16.73 16.43 -7.46
CA LYS A 227 -16.17 17.78 -7.22
C LYS A 227 -14.82 17.93 -7.94
N PRO A 228 -14.63 18.91 -8.84
CA PRO A 228 -13.42 19.05 -9.64
C PRO A 228 -12.13 19.08 -8.80
N LEU A 229 -11.13 18.28 -9.14
CA LEU A 229 -9.83 18.25 -8.46
C LEU A 229 -8.72 18.59 -9.44
N ARG A 230 -7.96 19.65 -9.17
CA ARG A 230 -6.74 19.96 -9.92
C ARG A 230 -5.58 19.17 -9.34
N LEU A 231 -5.07 18.21 -10.11
CA LEU A 231 -3.91 17.43 -9.70
C LEU A 231 -2.64 18.29 -9.75
N PRO A 232 -1.78 18.23 -8.72
CA PRO A 232 -0.47 18.84 -8.75
C PRO A 232 0.44 18.11 -9.75
N ARG A 233 1.60 18.69 -10.03
CA ARG A 233 2.68 17.97 -10.72
C ARG A 233 3.32 16.96 -9.75
N ALA A 234 3.91 15.90 -10.31
CA ALA A 234 4.75 15.00 -9.55
C ALA A 234 5.87 15.78 -8.84
N LEU A 235 6.26 15.29 -7.67
CA LEU A 235 7.40 15.80 -6.92
C LEU A 235 8.70 15.55 -7.73
N SER A 236 9.74 16.33 -7.47
CA SER A 236 11.08 15.99 -7.95
C SER A 236 11.53 14.64 -7.38
N CYS A 237 12.27 13.84 -8.13
CA CYS A 237 12.80 12.53 -7.70
C CYS A 237 13.32 12.53 -6.25
N ARG A 238 14.24 13.44 -5.90
CA ARG A 238 14.79 13.58 -4.54
C ARG A 238 13.72 13.78 -3.45
N ARG A 239 12.67 14.55 -3.74
CA ARG A 239 11.57 14.80 -2.79
C ARG A 239 10.59 13.64 -2.78
N GLY A 240 10.36 12.98 -3.91
CA GLY A 240 9.63 11.73 -3.99
C GLY A 240 10.28 10.65 -3.13
N GLU A 241 11.59 10.45 -3.26
CA GLU A 241 12.38 9.52 -2.45
C GLU A 241 12.25 9.81 -0.95
N ALA A 242 12.42 11.08 -0.52
CA ALA A 242 12.26 11.44 0.89
C ALA A 242 10.85 11.18 1.45
N VAL A 243 9.80 11.36 0.63
CA VAL A 243 8.42 11.02 1.01
C VAL A 243 8.25 9.50 1.12
N LEU A 244 8.77 8.73 0.16
CA LEU A 244 8.69 7.27 0.18
C LEU A 244 9.46 6.68 1.37
N ASP A 245 10.63 7.22 1.72
CA ASP A 245 11.38 6.83 2.92
C ASP A 245 10.57 7.04 4.19
N ALA A 246 9.88 8.17 4.31
CA ALA A 246 9.01 8.46 5.44
C ALA A 246 7.78 7.52 5.45
N CYS A 247 7.19 7.22 4.29
CA CYS A 247 6.10 6.26 4.17
C CYS A 247 6.54 4.84 4.56
N THR A 248 7.71 4.40 4.12
CA THR A 248 8.28 3.09 4.48
C THR A 248 8.55 3.03 5.97
N ALA A 249 9.20 4.04 6.56
CA ALA A 249 9.39 4.10 8.01
C ALA A 249 8.05 4.03 8.78
N ALA A 250 6.98 4.62 8.24
CA ALA A 250 5.68 4.65 8.91
C ALA A 250 4.99 3.28 8.95
N LEU A 251 5.17 2.47 7.91
CA LEU A 251 4.67 1.10 7.87
C LEU A 251 5.61 0.15 8.62
N SER A 252 6.93 0.22 8.37
CA SER A 252 7.89 -0.70 8.97
C SER A 252 7.97 -0.55 10.49
N SER A 253 7.89 0.67 11.04
CA SER A 253 7.78 0.87 12.50
C SER A 253 6.49 0.32 13.12
N ARG A 254 5.57 -0.21 12.31
CA ARG A 254 4.34 -0.87 12.75
C ARG A 254 4.28 -2.34 12.32
N LEU A 255 5.40 -2.92 11.86
CA LEU A 255 5.46 -4.28 11.32
C LEU A 255 4.55 -4.47 10.09
N LEU A 256 4.50 -3.44 9.24
CA LEU A 256 3.66 -3.43 8.06
C LEU A 256 4.51 -3.18 6.81
N GLU A 257 4.12 -3.84 5.73
CA GLU A 257 4.58 -3.56 4.38
C GLU A 257 3.40 -3.65 3.41
N ILE A 258 3.56 -3.06 2.23
CA ILE A 258 2.56 -3.19 1.18
C ILE A 258 3.22 -3.11 -0.18
N HIS A 259 2.89 -4.04 -1.07
CA HIS A 259 3.52 -4.22 -2.38
C HIS A 259 3.76 -2.92 -3.18
N PRO A 260 2.77 -2.04 -3.42
CA PRO A 260 3.01 -0.83 -4.17
C PRO A 260 3.92 0.19 -3.49
N LEU A 261 4.14 0.12 -2.16
CA LEU A 261 5.14 0.95 -1.47
C LEU A 261 6.53 0.35 -1.55
N ILE A 262 6.63 -0.98 -1.43
CA ILE A 262 7.90 -1.73 -1.54
C ILE A 262 8.60 -1.34 -2.85
N TYR A 263 7.83 -1.28 -3.94
CA TYR A 263 8.32 -0.99 -5.30
C TYR A 263 7.92 0.41 -5.82
N ALA A 264 7.64 1.36 -4.92
CA ALA A 264 7.24 2.71 -5.31
C ALA A 264 8.35 3.46 -6.06
N SER A 265 7.99 4.12 -7.16
CA SER A 265 8.89 4.94 -7.96
C SER A 265 9.00 6.36 -7.38
N PRO A 266 10.22 6.88 -7.10
CA PRO A 266 10.40 8.25 -6.64
C PRO A 266 10.06 9.29 -7.73
N ASP A 267 9.97 8.88 -9.00
CA ASP A 267 9.62 9.75 -10.13
C ASP A 267 8.10 9.89 -10.35
N ASP A 268 7.29 9.07 -9.65
CA ASP A 268 5.83 9.06 -9.79
C ASP A 268 5.15 9.26 -8.43
N VAL A 269 5.58 10.30 -7.70
CA VAL A 269 5.00 10.66 -6.40
C VAL A 269 4.24 11.98 -6.51
N LEU A 270 2.96 11.94 -6.17
CA LEU A 270 2.09 13.11 -6.01
C LEU A 270 1.80 13.34 -4.53
N LEU A 271 1.85 14.59 -4.10
CA LEU A 271 1.32 15.01 -2.79
C LEU A 271 0.14 15.94 -3.04
N VAL A 272 -1.08 15.40 -2.88
CA VAL A 272 -2.32 16.08 -3.24
C VAL A 272 -2.98 16.67 -2.00
N PRO A 273 -3.09 18.00 -1.90
CA PRO A 273 -3.66 18.64 -0.74
C PRO A 273 -5.20 18.74 -0.84
N PHE A 274 -5.84 18.63 0.31
CA PHE A 274 -7.27 18.80 0.50
C PHE A 274 -7.56 19.81 1.61
N GLU A 275 -8.84 20.06 1.84
CA GLU A 275 -9.31 20.92 2.93
C GLU A 275 -8.97 20.28 4.30
N ARG A 276 -9.05 21.09 5.36
CA ARG A 276 -8.95 20.62 6.76
C ARG A 276 -7.62 19.93 7.09
N GLY A 277 -6.54 20.35 6.44
CA GLY A 277 -5.19 19.82 6.69
C GLY A 277 -4.98 18.39 6.22
N VAL A 278 -5.87 17.84 5.38
CA VAL A 278 -5.68 16.53 4.78
C VAL A 278 -4.81 16.65 3.54
N SER A 279 -3.89 15.72 3.35
CA SER A 279 -3.18 15.52 2.09
C SER A 279 -3.07 14.03 1.79
N ILE A 280 -2.93 13.66 0.53
CA ILE A 280 -2.76 12.26 0.12
C ILE A 280 -1.49 12.15 -0.71
N VAL A 281 -0.55 11.32 -0.24
CA VAL A 281 0.54 10.80 -1.07
C VAL A 281 -0.06 9.77 -1.99
N LEU A 282 0.21 9.85 -3.28
CA LEU A 282 -0.11 8.83 -4.27
C LEU A 282 1.18 8.52 -5.03
N ALA A 283 1.60 7.26 -5.00
CA ALA A 283 2.86 6.82 -5.61
C ALA A 283 2.63 5.63 -6.54
N GLY A 284 3.12 5.75 -7.78
CA GLY A 284 3.12 4.64 -8.73
C GLY A 284 4.28 3.68 -8.50
N VAL A 285 4.21 2.51 -9.12
CA VAL A 285 5.23 1.46 -9.02
C VAL A 285 6.27 1.59 -10.13
N LEU A 286 7.51 1.17 -9.85
CA LEU A 286 8.61 1.07 -10.82
C LEU A 286 8.22 0.23 -12.05
N PRO A 287 8.62 0.61 -13.28
CA PRO A 287 8.19 -0.06 -14.52
C PRO A 287 8.35 -1.59 -14.54
N GLU A 288 9.44 -2.10 -13.97
CA GLU A 288 9.80 -3.52 -13.89
C GLU A 288 8.88 -4.33 -12.96
N HIS A 289 8.21 -3.68 -12.01
CA HIS A 289 7.28 -4.29 -11.05
C HIS A 289 5.80 -4.08 -11.41
N ARG A 290 5.49 -3.46 -12.56
CA ARG A 290 4.11 -3.22 -13.00
C ARG A 290 3.46 -4.47 -13.58
N ALA A 291 2.21 -4.69 -13.20
CA ALA A 291 1.38 -5.68 -13.87
C ALA A 291 1.07 -5.25 -15.33
N PRO A 292 0.87 -6.20 -16.27
CA PRO A 292 0.63 -5.86 -17.67
C PRO A 292 -0.61 -4.99 -17.90
N LEU A 293 -1.71 -5.24 -17.19
CA LEU A 293 -2.97 -4.50 -17.36
C LEU A 293 -3.26 -3.57 -16.19
N GLY A 294 -3.57 -4.17 -15.03
CA GLY A 294 -3.90 -3.41 -13.82
C GLY A 294 -2.74 -2.50 -13.43
N ALA A 295 -3.08 -1.30 -12.98
CA ALA A 295 -2.10 -0.45 -12.30
C ALA A 295 -2.13 -0.75 -10.81
N SER A 296 -1.02 -0.47 -10.12
CA SER A 296 -0.95 -0.57 -8.66
C SER A 296 -0.33 0.72 -8.13
N TYR A 297 -1.09 1.43 -7.30
CA TYR A 297 -0.63 2.65 -6.67
C TYR A 297 -0.67 2.50 -5.16
N PHE A 298 0.36 3.00 -4.51
CA PHE A 298 0.36 3.22 -3.07
C PHE A 298 -0.32 4.54 -2.78
N PHE A 299 -1.08 4.61 -1.69
CA PHE A 299 -1.45 5.88 -1.11
C PHE A 299 -1.20 5.93 0.39
N MET A 300 -0.97 7.14 0.88
CA MET A 300 -0.97 7.46 2.31
C MET A 300 -1.77 8.74 2.53
N VAL A 301 -2.81 8.65 3.36
CA VAL A 301 -3.53 9.81 3.86
C VAL A 301 -2.76 10.41 5.02
N LEU A 302 -2.53 11.71 4.94
CA LEU A 302 -1.85 12.53 5.92
C LEU A 302 -2.85 13.51 6.53
N LYS A 303 -2.81 13.69 7.84
CA LYS A 303 -3.50 14.79 8.53
C LYS A 303 -2.44 15.67 9.19
N ASN A 304 -2.31 16.91 8.72
CA ASN A 304 -1.23 17.84 9.10
C ASN A 304 0.15 17.18 8.99
N GLY A 305 0.37 16.43 7.91
CA GLY A 305 1.60 15.68 7.64
C GLY A 305 1.80 14.40 8.44
N VAL A 306 0.90 14.05 9.37
CA VAL A 306 0.97 12.81 10.14
C VAL A 306 0.31 11.66 9.35
N PRO A 307 1.00 10.52 9.13
CA PRO A 307 0.40 9.32 8.53
C PRO A 307 -0.84 8.85 9.29
N ALA A 308 -2.00 8.84 8.63
CA ALA A 308 -3.29 8.51 9.24
C ALA A 308 -3.96 7.27 8.65
N ALA A 309 -3.81 7.05 7.35
CA ALA A 309 -4.29 5.86 6.65
C ALA A 309 -3.41 5.53 5.46
N TYR A 310 -3.45 4.30 4.97
CA TYR A 310 -2.66 3.84 3.84
C TYR A 310 -3.35 2.69 3.11
N GLY A 311 -2.85 2.34 1.93
CA GLY A 311 -3.26 1.13 1.24
C GLY A 311 -2.92 1.12 -0.24
N PRO A 312 -3.42 0.12 -0.98
CA PRO A 312 -3.29 0.06 -2.42
C PRO A 312 -4.51 0.65 -3.13
N ALA A 313 -4.30 1.18 -4.32
CA ALA A 313 -5.33 1.39 -5.33
C ALA A 313 -4.98 0.57 -6.56
N ALA A 314 -5.92 -0.26 -7.03
CA ALA A 314 -5.74 -1.12 -8.20
C ALA A 314 -6.73 -0.78 -9.32
N PRO A 315 -6.53 0.35 -10.04
CA PRO A 315 -7.46 0.76 -11.10
C PRO A 315 -7.22 -0.01 -12.40
N LEU A 316 -8.32 -0.44 -13.04
CA LEU A 316 -8.35 -1.00 -14.39
C LEU A 316 -9.73 -0.74 -15.03
N PHE A 317 -9.75 -0.30 -16.29
CA PHE A 317 -10.98 -0.08 -17.06
C PHE A 317 -12.05 0.78 -16.34
N GLY A 318 -11.61 1.79 -15.59
CA GLY A 318 -12.51 2.66 -14.83
C GLY A 318 -13.12 2.02 -13.57
N ALA A 319 -12.70 0.81 -13.20
CA ALA A 319 -13.01 0.17 -11.93
C ALA A 319 -11.77 0.18 -11.01
N CYS A 320 -11.95 0.27 -9.70
CA CYS A 320 -10.87 0.21 -8.73
C CYS A 320 -11.29 -0.55 -7.49
N GLU A 321 -10.47 -1.53 -7.09
CA GLU A 321 -10.55 -2.11 -5.75
C GLU A 321 -10.11 -1.06 -4.73
N LEU A 322 -10.88 -0.91 -3.65
CA LEU A 322 -10.49 -0.08 -2.52
C LEU A 322 -9.94 -0.94 -1.37
N GLY A 323 -8.69 -0.70 -1.00
CA GLY A 323 -8.12 -1.15 0.26
C GLY A 323 -7.61 0.05 1.04
N ILE A 324 -8.31 0.50 2.08
CA ILE A 324 -7.80 1.55 2.97
C ILE A 324 -7.77 1.05 4.41
N ASN A 325 -6.58 1.16 4.98
CA ASN A 325 -6.28 0.80 6.35
C ASN A 325 -6.06 2.11 7.12
N VAL A 326 -6.86 2.32 8.16
CA VAL A 326 -6.71 3.47 9.06
C VAL A 326 -5.92 3.02 10.29
N PHE A 327 -4.84 3.71 10.63
CA PHE A 327 -4.08 3.35 11.83
C PHE A 327 -4.96 3.49 13.09
N PRO A 328 -4.76 2.62 14.10
CA PRO A 328 -5.62 2.58 15.29
C PRO A 328 -5.82 3.94 15.98
N GLU A 329 -4.78 4.78 16.00
CA GLU A 329 -4.75 6.09 16.64
C GLU A 329 -5.79 7.06 16.03
N PHE A 330 -6.09 6.90 14.75
CA PHE A 330 -7.01 7.77 14.00
C PHE A 330 -8.40 7.16 13.84
N ARG A 331 -8.66 6.00 14.45
CA ARG A 331 -10.00 5.42 14.48
C ARG A 331 -10.97 6.35 15.23
N GLY A 332 -12.14 6.60 14.64
CA GLY A 332 -13.09 7.60 15.14
C GLY A 332 -12.70 9.06 14.85
N GLY A 333 -11.65 9.29 14.06
CA GLY A 333 -11.40 10.57 13.41
C GLY A 333 -12.28 10.77 12.18
N GLU A 334 -11.80 11.55 11.21
CA GLU A 334 -12.57 11.94 10.02
C GLU A 334 -12.58 10.89 8.89
N ILE A 335 -12.72 9.60 9.22
CA ILE A 335 -12.49 8.50 8.26
C ILE A 335 -13.34 8.65 6.99
N ARG A 336 -14.62 9.02 7.10
CA ARG A 336 -15.48 9.21 5.90
C ARG A 336 -14.93 10.26 4.94
N PHE A 337 -14.37 11.34 5.49
CA PHE A 337 -13.75 12.39 4.70
C PHE A 337 -12.49 11.89 3.99
N PHE A 338 -11.68 11.04 4.65
CA PHE A 338 -10.52 10.41 4.01
C PHE A 338 -10.93 9.55 2.81
N TYR A 339 -11.97 8.72 2.96
CA TYR A 339 -12.50 7.92 1.84
C TYR A 339 -12.97 8.80 0.69
N ALA A 340 -13.75 9.85 0.97
CA ALA A 340 -14.27 10.73 -0.07
C ALA A 340 -13.16 11.44 -0.86
N GLN A 341 -12.18 12.02 -0.18
CA GLN A 341 -11.07 12.70 -0.85
C GLN A 341 -10.15 11.71 -1.59
N PHE A 342 -9.97 10.49 -1.05
CA PHE A 342 -9.23 9.45 -1.75
C PHE A 342 -9.95 8.98 -3.02
N MET A 343 -11.26 8.73 -2.95
CA MET A 343 -12.06 8.33 -4.12
C MET A 343 -12.14 9.46 -5.16
N ARG A 344 -12.26 10.72 -4.71
CA ARG A 344 -12.13 11.90 -5.58
C ARG A 344 -10.77 11.93 -6.28
N LEU A 345 -9.68 11.68 -5.56
CA LEU A 345 -8.34 11.58 -6.15
C LEU A 345 -8.29 10.52 -7.24
N LEU A 346 -8.74 9.29 -6.96
CA LEU A 346 -8.72 8.19 -7.94
C LEU A 346 -9.61 8.48 -9.16
N HIS A 347 -10.78 9.12 -8.96
CA HIS A 347 -11.65 9.54 -10.05
C HIS A 347 -10.93 10.48 -11.01
N HIS A 348 -10.29 11.54 -10.50
CA HIS A 348 -9.63 12.54 -11.33
C HIS A 348 -8.25 12.08 -11.86
N ALA A 349 -7.51 11.26 -11.11
CA ALA A 349 -6.20 10.76 -11.51
C ALA A 349 -6.28 9.66 -12.57
N PHE A 350 -7.26 8.76 -12.45
CA PHE A 350 -7.31 7.52 -13.23
C PHE A 350 -8.61 7.34 -14.03
N GLY A 351 -9.62 8.18 -13.83
CA GLY A 351 -10.92 8.03 -14.48
C GLY A 351 -11.74 6.89 -13.88
N VAL A 352 -11.61 6.64 -12.58
CA VAL A 352 -12.39 5.61 -11.87
C VAL A 352 -13.83 6.08 -11.75
N GLU A 353 -14.76 5.26 -12.25
CA GLU A 353 -16.21 5.45 -12.13
C GLU A 353 -16.88 4.32 -11.33
N LEU A 354 -16.16 3.24 -10.99
CA LEU A 354 -16.65 2.17 -10.13
C LEU A 354 -15.63 1.85 -9.05
N PHE A 355 -16.06 1.91 -7.80
CA PHE A 355 -15.27 1.48 -6.66
C PHE A 355 -15.84 0.19 -6.10
N TYR A 356 -15.01 -0.79 -5.79
CA TYR A 356 -15.50 -2.06 -5.26
C TYR A 356 -14.64 -2.60 -4.11
N LEU A 357 -15.27 -3.45 -3.31
CA LEU A 357 -14.67 -4.19 -2.21
C LEU A 357 -14.83 -5.68 -2.48
N THR A 358 -13.75 -6.43 -2.29
CA THR A 358 -13.77 -7.89 -2.34
C THR A 358 -14.55 -8.45 -1.15
N ARG A 359 -14.86 -9.75 -1.21
CA ARG A 359 -15.53 -10.43 -0.08
C ARG A 359 -14.70 -10.36 1.21
N TYR A 360 -13.38 -10.47 1.09
CA TYR A 360 -12.46 -10.26 2.20
C TYR A 360 -12.58 -8.84 2.79
N GLY A 361 -12.61 -7.82 1.93
CA GLY A 361 -12.84 -6.42 2.34
C GLY A 361 -14.20 -6.18 3.01
N MET A 362 -15.20 -6.99 2.68
CA MET A 362 -16.53 -6.98 3.33
C MET A 362 -16.60 -7.84 4.60
N GLY A 363 -15.58 -8.63 4.91
CA GLY A 363 -15.44 -9.40 6.14
C GLY A 363 -15.51 -10.92 5.99
N GLU A 364 -15.56 -11.47 4.78
CA GLU A 364 -15.44 -12.93 4.57
C GLU A 364 -14.01 -13.35 4.93
N ASP A 365 -13.89 -14.32 5.84
CA ASP A 365 -12.62 -14.80 6.39
C ASP A 365 -11.72 -13.72 7.02
N ASN A 366 -12.31 -12.57 7.38
CA ASN A 366 -11.62 -11.46 8.03
C ASN A 366 -12.30 -11.11 9.37
N PRO A 367 -11.82 -11.65 10.51
CA PRO A 367 -12.44 -11.44 11.81
C PRO A 367 -12.38 -9.98 12.29
N ASP A 368 -11.38 -9.21 11.87
CA ASP A 368 -11.21 -7.81 12.24
C ASP A 368 -12.19 -6.90 11.50
N ALA A 369 -12.44 -7.16 10.21
CA ALA A 369 -13.48 -6.50 9.44
C ALA A 369 -14.89 -6.77 10.03
N ILE A 370 -15.13 -8.00 10.49
CA ILE A 370 -16.37 -8.34 11.21
C ILE A 370 -16.45 -7.60 12.55
N ALA A 371 -15.37 -7.57 13.33
CA ALA A 371 -15.34 -6.92 14.64
C ALA A 371 -15.53 -5.40 14.55
N SER A 372 -14.99 -4.77 13.52
CA SER A 372 -15.12 -3.33 13.26
C SER A 372 -16.46 -2.93 12.64
N GLY A 373 -17.28 -3.89 12.20
CA GLY A 373 -18.55 -3.61 11.53
C GLY A 373 -18.39 -3.03 10.13
N ALA A 374 -17.34 -3.45 9.40
CA ALA A 374 -16.98 -2.94 8.08
C ALA A 374 -18.16 -2.92 7.09
N PHE A 375 -18.98 -3.98 7.07
CA PHE A 375 -20.18 -4.05 6.24
C PHE A 375 -21.07 -2.80 6.39
N TRP A 376 -21.41 -2.44 7.64
CA TRP A 376 -22.28 -1.29 7.91
C TRP A 376 -21.58 0.04 7.68
N PHE A 377 -20.26 0.09 7.82
CA PHE A 377 -19.48 1.27 7.47
C PHE A 377 -19.62 1.56 5.96
N TYR A 378 -19.37 0.58 5.10
CA TYR A 378 -19.47 0.73 3.65
C TYR A 378 -20.91 0.94 3.16
N ARG A 379 -21.88 0.22 3.75
CA ARG A 379 -23.31 0.44 3.45
C ARG A 379 -23.72 1.89 3.74
N LYS A 380 -23.27 2.46 4.87
CA LYS A 380 -23.53 3.88 5.23
C LYS A 380 -22.78 4.88 4.36
N LEU A 381 -21.71 4.46 3.68
CA LEU A 381 -21.03 5.27 2.67
C LEU A 381 -21.74 5.24 1.32
N GLY A 382 -22.70 4.34 1.11
CA GLY A 382 -23.45 4.20 -0.14
C GLY A 382 -23.05 3.00 -1.00
N PHE A 383 -22.21 2.09 -0.48
CA PHE A 383 -21.90 0.85 -1.20
C PHE A 383 -23.09 -0.11 -1.18
N VAL A 384 -23.31 -0.76 -2.31
CA VAL A 384 -24.39 -1.74 -2.52
C VAL A 384 -23.80 -3.14 -2.67
N PRO A 385 -24.23 -4.12 -1.87
CA PRO A 385 -23.92 -5.53 -2.06
C PRO A 385 -24.28 -6.03 -3.46
N THR A 386 -23.38 -6.78 -4.09
CA THR A 386 -23.62 -7.41 -5.39
C THR A 386 -24.47 -8.68 -5.28
N ASN A 387 -24.47 -9.35 -4.12
CA ASN A 387 -25.28 -10.55 -3.87
C ASN A 387 -26.72 -10.18 -3.47
N PRO A 388 -27.76 -10.55 -4.26
CA PRO A 388 -29.15 -10.18 -3.97
C PRO A 388 -29.67 -10.71 -2.63
N LYS A 389 -29.20 -11.89 -2.18
CA LYS A 389 -29.59 -12.46 -0.88
C LYS A 389 -29.03 -11.65 0.28
N VAL A 390 -27.81 -11.13 0.12
CA VAL A 390 -27.17 -10.26 1.11
C VAL A 390 -27.83 -8.88 1.14
N GLU A 391 -28.15 -8.30 -0.02
CA GLU A 391 -28.90 -7.04 -0.08
C GLU A 391 -30.27 -7.14 0.60
N ALA A 392 -31.00 -8.24 0.37
CA ALA A 392 -32.28 -8.48 1.06
C ALA A 392 -32.11 -8.56 2.58
N LEU A 393 -31.07 -9.25 3.07
CA LEU A 393 -30.75 -9.32 4.49
C LEU A 393 -30.37 -7.96 5.08
N ALA A 394 -29.57 -7.17 4.35
CA ALA A 394 -29.18 -5.83 4.75
C ALA A 394 -30.40 -4.92 4.94
N ARG A 395 -31.34 -4.93 3.99
CA ARG A 395 -32.60 -4.16 4.10
C ARG A 395 -33.46 -4.58 5.29
N GLN A 396 -33.52 -5.88 5.60
CA GLN A 396 -34.24 -6.37 6.78
C GLN A 396 -33.61 -5.85 8.08
N GLU A 397 -32.27 -5.87 8.17
CA GLU A 397 -31.56 -5.31 9.32
C GLU A 397 -31.71 -3.78 9.41
N GLU A 398 -31.68 -3.05 8.30
CA GLU A 398 -31.95 -1.60 8.26
C GLU A 398 -33.36 -1.27 8.76
N ALA A 399 -34.36 -2.06 8.38
CA ALA A 399 -35.73 -1.92 8.88
C ALA A 399 -35.83 -2.17 10.39
N ARG A 400 -35.09 -3.15 10.93
CA ARG A 400 -35.01 -3.39 12.38
C ARG A 400 -34.32 -2.24 13.10
N MET A 401 -33.16 -1.78 12.60
CA MET A 401 -32.45 -0.63 13.16
C MET A 401 -33.29 0.65 13.20
N SER A 402 -34.21 0.80 12.24
CA SER A 402 -35.13 1.95 12.19
C SER A 402 -36.28 1.83 13.19
N ARG A 403 -36.74 0.61 13.48
CA ARG A 403 -37.83 0.34 14.44
C ARG A 403 -37.35 0.29 15.89
N GLU A 404 -36.13 -0.17 16.11
CA GLU A 404 -35.56 -0.43 17.44
C GLU A 404 -34.29 0.41 17.65
N PRO A 405 -34.42 1.62 18.24
CA PRO A 405 -33.27 2.46 18.57
C PRO A 405 -32.30 1.72 19.48
N GLY A 406 -31.07 1.48 19.00
CA GLY A 406 -30.04 0.75 19.73
C GLY A 406 -29.73 -0.64 19.17
N HIS A 407 -30.57 -1.19 18.28
CA HIS A 407 -30.29 -2.47 17.61
C HIS A 407 -28.91 -2.47 16.92
N ARG A 408 -28.21 -3.59 17.04
CA ARG A 408 -26.94 -3.86 16.38
C ARG A 408 -26.96 -5.29 15.85
N SER A 409 -26.58 -5.47 14.58
CA SER A 409 -26.41 -6.80 14.01
C SER A 409 -25.36 -7.57 14.80
N ASP A 410 -25.71 -8.79 15.22
CA ASP A 410 -24.79 -9.68 15.92
C ASP A 410 -23.69 -10.21 14.99
N ARG A 411 -22.66 -10.85 15.56
CA ARG A 411 -21.52 -11.39 14.78
C ARG A 411 -21.97 -12.44 13.76
N LYS A 412 -23.00 -13.24 14.08
CA LYS A 412 -23.55 -14.26 13.16
C LYS A 412 -24.17 -13.62 11.93
N THR A 413 -24.91 -12.53 12.10
CA THR A 413 -25.54 -11.75 11.03
C THR A 413 -24.48 -11.02 10.21
N LEU A 414 -23.48 -10.41 10.86
CA LEU A 414 -22.36 -9.76 10.15
C LEU A 414 -21.59 -10.74 9.26
N ARG A 415 -21.34 -11.97 9.71
CA ARG A 415 -20.73 -13.04 8.88
C ARG A 415 -21.58 -13.47 7.69
N ARG A 416 -22.90 -13.32 7.77
CA ARG A 416 -23.80 -13.58 6.62
C ARG A 416 -23.80 -12.40 5.66
N LEU A 417 -23.78 -11.19 6.20
CA LEU A 417 -23.71 -9.94 5.44
C LEU A 417 -22.37 -9.79 4.69
N SER A 418 -21.28 -10.36 5.20
CA SER A 418 -19.96 -10.27 4.55
C SER A 418 -19.79 -11.14 3.30
N ARG A 419 -20.71 -12.07 3.01
CA ARG A 419 -20.66 -13.00 1.86
C ARG A 419 -21.07 -12.34 0.53
N THR A 420 -20.44 -11.21 0.23
CA THR A 420 -20.73 -10.36 -0.92
C THR A 420 -19.51 -9.53 -1.27
N GLU A 421 -19.40 -9.15 -2.54
CA GLU A 421 -18.68 -7.93 -2.89
C GLU A 421 -19.62 -6.74 -2.71
N ALA A 422 -19.08 -5.53 -2.64
CA ALA A 422 -19.90 -4.32 -2.62
C ALA A 422 -19.33 -3.27 -3.56
N VAL A 423 -20.22 -2.49 -4.18
CA VAL A 423 -19.84 -1.50 -5.20
C VAL A 423 -20.43 -0.13 -4.88
N LEU A 424 -19.67 0.92 -5.20
CA LEU A 424 -20.17 2.28 -5.41
C LEU A 424 -19.97 2.61 -6.90
N ASP A 425 -21.08 2.71 -7.63
CA ASP A 425 -21.07 2.84 -9.08
C ASP A 425 -21.50 4.25 -9.52
N LEU A 426 -20.54 5.01 -10.06
CA LEU A 426 -20.76 6.31 -10.68
C LEU A 426 -21.12 6.20 -12.17
N SER A 427 -20.87 5.04 -12.77
CA SER A 427 -20.96 4.81 -14.21
C SER A 427 -22.35 4.44 -14.72
N ALA A 428 -23.33 4.27 -13.82
CA ALA A 428 -24.69 3.79 -14.12
C ALA A 428 -24.71 2.40 -14.79
N GLY A 429 -23.94 1.45 -14.25
CA GLY A 429 -23.87 0.06 -14.70
C GLY A 429 -22.94 -0.18 -15.88
N ARG A 430 -22.26 0.85 -16.40
CA ARG A 430 -21.35 0.72 -17.55
C ARG A 430 -20.03 0.05 -17.19
N ARG A 431 -19.60 0.12 -15.93
CA ARG A 431 -18.35 -0.48 -15.42
C ARG A 431 -18.64 -1.68 -14.55
N ARG A 432 -17.67 -2.60 -14.48
CA ARG A 432 -17.69 -3.78 -13.61
C ARG A 432 -16.26 -4.21 -13.26
N PRO A 433 -16.03 -4.90 -12.13
CA PRO A 433 -14.72 -5.48 -11.83
C PRO A 433 -14.23 -6.38 -12.97
N PHE A 434 -12.91 -6.57 -13.07
CA PHE A 434 -12.31 -7.40 -14.11
C PHE A 434 -11.80 -8.71 -13.51
N ASP A 435 -12.06 -9.83 -14.18
CA ASP A 435 -11.62 -11.15 -13.73
C ASP A 435 -10.21 -11.44 -14.26
N PHE A 436 -9.21 -11.13 -13.43
CA PHE A 436 -7.81 -11.41 -13.74
C PHE A 436 -7.51 -12.92 -13.80
N GLY A 437 -8.22 -13.73 -13.00
CA GLY A 437 -8.02 -15.18 -12.95
C GLY A 437 -8.41 -15.86 -14.26
N ALA A 438 -9.59 -15.52 -14.78
CA ALA A 438 -10.05 -16.02 -16.08
C ALA A 438 -9.12 -15.61 -17.23
N LEU A 439 -8.59 -14.38 -17.21
CA LEU A 439 -7.60 -13.94 -18.20
C LEU A 439 -6.28 -14.73 -18.09
N GLY A 440 -5.76 -14.95 -16.88
CA GLY A 440 -4.55 -15.74 -16.66
C GLY A 440 -4.70 -17.19 -17.13
N LEU A 441 -5.88 -17.79 -16.92
CA LEU A 441 -6.21 -19.11 -17.43
C LEU A 441 -6.27 -19.13 -18.97
N ALA A 442 -6.86 -18.10 -19.59
CA ALA A 442 -6.90 -17.96 -21.04
C ALA A 442 -5.49 -17.90 -21.66
N VAL A 443 -4.59 -17.11 -21.08
CA VAL A 443 -3.17 -17.05 -21.48
C VAL A 443 -2.53 -18.43 -21.37
N SER A 444 -2.69 -19.11 -20.23
CA SER A 444 -2.09 -20.43 -19.99
C SER A 444 -2.59 -21.49 -20.97
N ARG A 445 -3.90 -21.52 -21.24
CA ARG A 445 -4.51 -22.41 -22.25
C ARG A 445 -3.98 -22.11 -23.66
N SER A 446 -3.82 -20.84 -24.01
CA SER A 446 -3.26 -20.44 -25.31
C SER A 446 -1.80 -20.88 -25.47
N ILE A 447 -0.97 -20.75 -24.42
CA ILE A 447 0.41 -21.23 -24.43
C ILE A 447 0.46 -22.75 -24.61
N ALA A 448 -0.33 -23.50 -23.85
CA ALA A 448 -0.41 -24.95 -23.99
C ALA A 448 -0.82 -25.36 -25.41
N ALA A 449 -1.89 -24.77 -25.96
CA ALA A 449 -2.45 -25.19 -27.25
C ALA A 449 -1.63 -24.76 -28.47
N ARG A 450 -1.02 -23.55 -28.46
CA ARG A 450 -0.32 -22.99 -29.63
C ARG A 450 1.19 -23.19 -29.59
N HIS A 451 1.73 -23.50 -28.42
CA HIS A 451 3.17 -23.51 -28.15
C HIS A 451 3.63 -24.72 -27.32
N ASP A 452 2.78 -25.73 -27.12
CA ASP A 452 3.12 -26.96 -26.38
C ASP A 452 3.67 -26.68 -24.96
N GLY A 453 3.16 -25.62 -24.33
CA GLY A 453 3.63 -25.19 -23.01
C GLY A 453 4.91 -24.36 -23.00
N ASP A 454 5.60 -24.16 -24.14
CA ASP A 454 6.80 -23.33 -24.22
C ASP A 454 6.46 -21.83 -24.08
N ARG A 455 6.62 -21.34 -22.85
CA ARG A 455 6.37 -19.94 -22.48
C ARG A 455 7.31 -18.97 -23.20
N SER A 456 8.57 -19.34 -23.38
CA SER A 456 9.59 -18.49 -24.02
C SER A 456 9.31 -18.33 -25.52
N ALA A 457 8.95 -19.42 -26.22
CA ALA A 457 8.53 -19.34 -27.61
C ALA A 457 7.19 -18.61 -27.76
N ALA A 458 6.24 -18.83 -26.85
CA ALA A 458 4.96 -18.13 -26.86
C ALA A 458 5.15 -16.60 -26.75
N LEU A 459 5.93 -16.14 -25.78
CA LEU A 459 6.20 -14.72 -25.56
C LEU A 459 6.88 -14.07 -26.77
N ARG A 460 7.93 -14.69 -27.33
CA ARG A 460 8.62 -14.17 -28.51
C ARG A 460 7.69 -14.05 -29.72
N LYS A 461 6.91 -15.10 -30.01
CA LYS A 461 5.97 -15.13 -31.14
C LYS A 461 4.83 -14.14 -30.96
N ALA A 462 4.25 -14.06 -29.76
CA ALA A 462 3.20 -13.09 -29.42
C ALA A 462 3.71 -11.65 -29.56
N SER A 463 4.94 -11.37 -29.10
CA SER A 463 5.54 -10.02 -29.18
C SER A 463 5.75 -9.59 -30.64
N ALA A 464 6.20 -10.51 -31.51
CA ALA A 464 6.29 -10.24 -32.94
C ALA A 464 4.92 -9.98 -33.59
N ARG A 465 3.89 -10.77 -33.24
CA ARG A 465 2.52 -10.58 -33.75
C ARG A 465 1.91 -9.28 -33.26
N ALA A 466 2.07 -8.93 -31.99
CA ALA A 466 1.58 -7.69 -31.39
C ALA A 466 2.17 -6.47 -32.11
N ARG A 467 3.49 -6.43 -32.33
CA ARG A 467 4.15 -5.35 -33.09
C ARG A 467 3.58 -5.19 -34.49
N LYS A 468 3.39 -6.30 -35.21
CA LYS A 468 2.80 -6.29 -36.56
C LYS A 468 1.34 -5.83 -36.54
N ALA A 469 0.53 -6.32 -35.61
CA ALA A 469 -0.89 -5.99 -35.51
C ALA A 469 -1.12 -4.50 -35.20
N LEU A 470 -0.27 -3.93 -34.33
CA LEU A 470 -0.31 -2.51 -33.93
C LEU A 470 0.38 -1.56 -34.92
N ASP A 471 1.08 -2.07 -35.94
CA ASP A 471 1.91 -1.27 -36.88
C ASP A 471 3.01 -0.45 -36.19
N VAL A 472 3.70 -1.06 -35.21
CA VAL A 472 4.83 -0.42 -34.51
C VAL A 472 6.08 -0.51 -35.38
N ARG A 473 6.46 0.60 -36.01
CA ARG A 473 7.60 0.68 -36.94
C ARG A 473 8.89 1.20 -36.30
N ASP A 474 8.78 1.92 -35.20
CA ASP A 474 9.88 2.63 -34.53
C ASP A 474 10.35 1.94 -33.25
N PHE A 475 10.08 0.64 -33.09
CA PHE A 475 10.37 -0.13 -31.88
C PHE A 475 11.82 -0.03 -31.37
N ALA A 476 12.79 0.15 -32.28
CA ALA A 476 14.19 0.35 -31.93
C ALA A 476 14.46 1.67 -31.19
N ARG A 477 13.58 2.67 -31.33
CA ARG A 477 13.66 3.98 -30.65
C ARG A 477 12.96 4.00 -29.29
N TRP A 478 12.25 2.94 -28.93
CA TRP A 478 11.58 2.84 -27.63
C TRP A 478 12.62 2.67 -26.52
N THR A 479 12.28 3.02 -25.29
CA THR A 479 13.12 2.72 -24.12
C THR A 479 13.07 1.22 -23.79
N ASP A 480 13.98 0.74 -22.95
CA ASP A 480 13.95 -0.65 -22.49
C ASP A 480 12.66 -0.98 -21.74
N ASP A 481 12.17 -0.06 -20.90
CA ASP A 481 10.90 -0.22 -20.18
C ASP A 481 9.68 -0.25 -21.11
N GLU A 482 9.66 0.58 -22.16
CA GLU A 482 8.61 0.57 -23.17
C GLU A 482 8.61 -0.76 -23.96
N ARG A 483 9.80 -1.30 -24.29
CA ARG A 483 9.94 -2.61 -24.93
C ARG A 483 9.47 -3.73 -24.02
N ALA A 484 9.93 -3.74 -22.76
CA ALA A 484 9.53 -4.72 -21.76
C ALA A 484 8.02 -4.68 -21.49
N SER A 485 7.41 -3.49 -21.50
CA SER A 485 5.95 -3.35 -21.40
C SER A 485 5.22 -4.03 -22.55
N LEU A 486 5.67 -3.84 -23.80
CA LEU A 486 5.08 -4.52 -24.95
C LEU A 486 5.15 -6.04 -24.79
N GLU A 487 6.32 -6.55 -24.39
CA GLU A 487 6.52 -7.98 -24.17
C GLU A 487 5.58 -8.52 -23.08
N ARG A 488 5.48 -7.84 -21.94
CA ARG A 488 4.57 -8.20 -20.83
C ARG A 488 3.09 -8.22 -21.26
N LEU A 489 2.66 -7.32 -22.15
CA LEU A 489 1.29 -7.33 -22.70
C LEU A 489 1.11 -8.29 -23.87
N ALA A 490 2.18 -8.78 -24.52
CA ALA A 490 2.10 -9.43 -25.81
C ALA A 490 1.16 -10.64 -25.81
N LEU A 491 1.22 -11.48 -24.76
CA LEU A 491 0.36 -12.65 -24.63
C LEU A 491 -1.11 -12.28 -24.43
N VAL A 492 -1.40 -11.15 -23.77
CA VAL A 492 -2.77 -10.64 -23.63
C VAL A 492 -3.29 -10.10 -24.96
N LEU A 493 -2.44 -9.36 -25.69
CA LEU A 493 -2.78 -8.84 -27.02
C LEU A 493 -3.03 -9.97 -28.03
N ASP A 494 -2.29 -11.07 -27.93
CA ASP A 494 -2.43 -12.26 -28.79
C ASP A 494 -3.73 -13.07 -28.56
N LEU A 495 -4.42 -12.80 -27.44
CA LEU A 495 -5.75 -13.36 -27.18
C LEU A 495 -6.87 -12.59 -27.88
N VAL A 496 -6.58 -11.42 -28.47
CA VAL A 496 -7.57 -10.59 -29.18
C VAL A 496 -7.43 -10.85 -30.69
N PRO A 497 -8.23 -11.77 -31.29
CA PRO A 497 -8.03 -12.21 -32.65
C PRO A 497 -8.29 -11.11 -33.69
N ASP A 498 -9.18 -10.16 -33.39
CA ASP A 498 -9.52 -9.06 -34.28
C ASP A 498 -8.64 -7.82 -34.06
N LEU A 499 -7.58 -7.89 -33.24
CA LEU A 499 -6.63 -6.79 -33.02
C LEU A 499 -6.10 -6.17 -34.34
N PRO A 500 -5.77 -6.94 -35.40
CA PRO A 500 -5.37 -6.36 -36.69
C PRO A 500 -6.44 -5.49 -37.36
N SER A 501 -7.72 -5.71 -37.04
CA SER A 501 -8.87 -4.96 -37.56
C SER A 501 -9.24 -3.73 -36.71
N PHE A 502 -8.51 -3.48 -35.61
CA PHE A 502 -8.71 -2.27 -34.81
C PHE A 502 -8.50 -1.03 -35.67
N SER A 503 -9.24 0.05 -35.38
CA SER A 503 -9.08 1.30 -36.11
C SER A 503 -7.68 1.87 -35.88
N ARG A 504 -7.22 2.76 -36.77
CA ARG A 504 -5.92 3.46 -36.57
C ARG A 504 -5.87 4.19 -35.22
N SER A 505 -7.00 4.76 -34.79
CA SER A 505 -7.11 5.46 -33.50
C SER A 505 -6.99 4.49 -32.32
N ASP A 506 -7.66 3.33 -32.37
CA ASP A 506 -7.58 2.31 -31.31
C ASP A 506 -6.15 1.76 -31.18
N LYS A 507 -5.51 1.44 -32.31
CA LYS A 507 -4.11 0.96 -32.31
C LYS A 507 -3.16 2.01 -31.73
N ALA A 508 -3.32 3.27 -32.12
CA ALA A 508 -2.52 4.37 -31.58
C ALA A 508 -2.75 4.55 -30.07
N ALA A 509 -3.99 4.40 -29.59
CA ALA A 509 -4.31 4.43 -28.16
C ALA A 509 -3.65 3.27 -27.41
N LEU A 510 -3.66 2.04 -27.94
CA LEU A 510 -2.96 0.89 -27.35
C LEU A 510 -1.44 1.09 -27.32
N ILE A 511 -0.84 1.64 -28.37
CA ILE A 511 0.59 1.98 -28.37
C ILE A 511 0.90 2.97 -27.24
N ARG A 512 0.06 4.00 -27.05
CA ARG A 512 0.22 4.95 -25.93
C ARG A 512 0.04 4.30 -24.57
N VAL A 513 -0.87 3.33 -24.42
CA VAL A 513 -1.02 2.54 -23.19
C VAL A 513 0.28 1.77 -22.89
N ILE A 514 0.81 1.04 -23.88
CA ILE A 514 2.04 0.26 -23.73
C ILE A 514 3.22 1.17 -23.37
N ARG A 515 3.38 2.28 -24.08
CA ARG A 515 4.45 3.25 -23.77
C ARG A 515 4.27 3.90 -22.41
N GLY A 516 3.04 4.24 -22.03
CA GLY A 516 2.73 4.78 -20.71
C GLY A 516 3.05 3.81 -19.58
N LYS A 517 2.82 2.50 -19.77
CA LYS A 517 3.20 1.45 -18.83
C LYS A 517 4.73 1.32 -18.67
N GLY A 518 5.52 1.69 -19.67
CA GLY A 518 6.98 1.78 -19.59
C GLY A 518 7.53 3.16 -19.22
N SER A 519 6.68 4.17 -19.04
CA SER A 519 7.11 5.54 -18.72
C SER A 519 7.30 5.72 -17.20
N PRO A 520 7.90 6.82 -16.70
CA PRO A 520 8.03 7.05 -15.26
C PRO A 520 6.72 6.93 -14.48
N SER A 521 5.58 7.33 -15.06
CA SER A 521 4.25 7.22 -14.46
C SER A 521 3.27 6.43 -15.32
N GLU A 522 2.61 5.40 -14.77
CA GLU A 522 1.59 4.65 -15.53
C GLU A 522 0.20 5.32 -15.53
N ALA A 523 0.05 6.51 -14.93
CA ALA A 523 -1.25 7.15 -14.74
C ALA A 523 -1.95 7.48 -16.07
N GLU A 524 -1.17 7.84 -17.09
CA GLU A 524 -1.71 8.04 -18.44
C GLU A 524 -2.23 6.72 -19.04
N ALA A 525 -1.46 5.63 -18.92
CA ALA A 525 -1.88 4.32 -19.40
C ALA A 525 -3.18 3.87 -18.72
N THR A 526 -3.31 4.07 -17.41
CA THR A 526 -4.55 3.79 -16.66
C THR A 526 -5.74 4.59 -17.19
N ARG A 527 -5.58 5.90 -17.40
CA ARG A 527 -6.64 6.77 -17.95
C ARG A 527 -7.04 6.38 -19.38
N LEU A 528 -6.07 6.02 -20.20
CA LEU A 528 -6.30 5.57 -21.58
C LEU A 528 -7.04 4.24 -21.59
N LEU A 529 -6.64 3.27 -20.76
CA LEU A 529 -7.35 2.00 -20.61
C LEU A 529 -8.80 2.21 -20.16
N ALA A 530 -9.05 3.10 -19.19
CA ALA A 530 -10.41 3.44 -18.76
C ALA A 530 -11.32 3.96 -19.90
N ARG A 531 -10.73 4.50 -20.97
CA ARG A 531 -11.46 5.03 -22.14
C ARG A 531 -11.44 4.09 -23.35
N HIS A 532 -10.69 2.98 -23.30
CA HIS A 532 -10.48 2.10 -24.44
C HIS A 532 -11.55 0.99 -24.54
N ALA A 533 -12.81 1.39 -24.78
CA ALA A 533 -13.97 0.48 -24.78
C ALA A 533 -13.78 -0.78 -25.64
N ARG A 534 -13.23 -0.64 -26.87
CA ARG A 534 -13.03 -1.79 -27.77
C ARG A 534 -12.12 -2.88 -27.18
N PHE A 535 -11.02 -2.47 -26.54
CA PHE A 535 -10.06 -3.40 -25.93
C PHE A 535 -10.62 -4.00 -24.64
N GLU A 536 -11.31 -3.19 -23.82
CA GLU A 536 -12.04 -3.68 -22.65
C GLU A 536 -13.04 -4.77 -23.04
N THR A 537 -13.88 -4.53 -24.06
CA THR A 537 -14.86 -5.51 -24.54
C THR A 537 -14.18 -6.80 -25.00
N ALA A 538 -13.11 -6.71 -25.79
CA ALA A 538 -12.38 -7.87 -26.28
C ALA A 538 -11.82 -8.72 -25.14
N LEU A 539 -11.15 -8.10 -24.15
CA LEU A 539 -10.60 -8.85 -23.01
C LEU A 539 -11.67 -9.46 -22.12
N ARG A 540 -12.81 -8.78 -21.95
CA ARG A 540 -13.95 -9.33 -21.19
C ARG A 540 -14.56 -10.54 -21.90
N GLN A 541 -14.65 -10.54 -23.22
CA GLN A 541 -15.10 -11.71 -23.99
C GLN A 541 -14.14 -12.90 -23.82
N VAL A 542 -12.83 -12.65 -23.87
CA VAL A 542 -11.81 -13.67 -23.61
C VAL A 542 -11.94 -14.27 -22.20
N ALA A 543 -12.15 -13.42 -21.19
CA ALA A 543 -12.34 -13.85 -19.81
C ALA A 543 -13.62 -14.70 -19.65
N ILE A 544 -14.76 -14.26 -20.19
CA ILE A 544 -16.04 -14.99 -20.12
C ILE A 544 -15.90 -16.38 -20.77
N ALA A 545 -15.37 -16.44 -22.00
CA ALA A 545 -15.18 -17.70 -22.72
C ALA A 545 -14.25 -18.70 -21.99
N SER A 546 -13.42 -18.20 -21.07
CA SER A 546 -12.49 -19.00 -20.28
C SER A 546 -13.03 -19.43 -18.93
N GLY A 547 -13.92 -18.64 -18.32
CA GLY A 547 -14.55 -18.95 -17.02
C GLY A 547 -15.72 -19.93 -17.12
N GLU A 548 -16.34 -20.09 -18.28
CA GLU A 548 -17.44 -21.04 -18.52
C GLU A 548 -16.98 -22.49 -18.78
N ARG A 549 -15.67 -22.76 -18.80
CA ARG A 549 -15.06 -24.10 -18.97
C ARG A 549 -14.03 -24.37 -17.90
#